data_AF-A0A836SED0-F1
#
_entry.id   AF-A0A836SED0-F1
#
_cell.length_a   1.000
_cell.length_b   1.000
_cell.length_c   1.000
_cell.angle_alpha   90.00
_cell.angle_beta   90.00
_cell.angle_gamma   90.00
#
_symmetry.space_group_name_H-M   'P 1'
#
loop_
_entity.id
_entity.type
_entity.pdbx_description
1 polymer ?
#
loop_
_entity_poly.entity_id
_entity_poly.type
_entity_poly.pdbx_seq_one_letter_code
_entity_poly.pdbx_strand_id
1 'polypeptide(L)'
;MSDISTIEEKYSEECSIKNLQRNPRNSNLRDLLLNGYLWNEIRENETLSIDLKIDPEFRKTVSKKHPALEDITSNTLKIEKLIATDGKLKSLIELPEKRTTRSSWKRYCIYTDYGYWSPINFKERIDNEVAKKDNSTEYYKALVAIIQNNGDALRDAFLKFCTELKEHVGGDDWELSNDEAAKEHWKNKYEILLKKLENQKLENQKFIRRLSNKIDYASVPDLWNDEIASKEFEDSFLEEILYISNKDRYKNDVVERIENLFDNVRETNFNEKSTKELKKSLEDALKNTDIEDIFVKIKSERR
;
A
#
# COMPACT_ATOMS: atom_id res chain seq x y z
N MET A 1 -21.50 29.83 5.36
CA MET A 1 -20.19 29.15 5.36
C MET A 1 -20.45 27.77 5.94
N SER A 2 -20.71 26.83 5.05
CA SER A 2 -21.17 25.47 5.37
C SER A 2 -19.98 24.57 5.66
N ASP A 3 -20.07 23.86 6.77
CA ASP A 3 -19.05 22.96 7.35
C ASP A 3 -18.60 21.88 6.37
N ILE A 4 -17.29 21.86 6.11
CA ILE A 4 -16.61 20.85 5.29
C ILE A 4 -16.50 19.51 6.05
N SER A 5 -16.63 19.51 7.38
CA SER A 5 -16.61 18.31 8.22
C SER A 5 -17.84 17.44 8.08
N THR A 6 -18.98 17.97 7.62
CA THR A 6 -20.22 17.19 7.48
C THR A 6 -20.32 16.43 6.15
N ILE A 7 -19.41 16.69 5.20
CA ILE A 7 -19.41 16.02 3.90
C ILE A 7 -18.58 14.72 3.96
N GLU A 8 -17.47 14.68 4.69
CA GLU A 8 -16.63 13.48 4.77
C GLU A 8 -17.26 12.37 5.62
N GLU A 9 -18.02 12.69 6.68
CA GLU A 9 -18.74 11.67 7.46
C GLU A 9 -19.98 11.12 6.73
N LYS A 10 -20.59 11.89 5.82
CA LYS A 10 -21.75 11.43 5.04
C LYS A 10 -21.41 10.46 3.91
N TYR A 11 -20.21 10.52 3.35
CA TYR A 11 -19.75 9.56 2.34
C TYR A 11 -19.13 8.28 2.94
N SER A 12 -18.91 8.25 4.25
CA SER A 12 -18.27 7.12 4.95
C SER A 12 -19.26 6.09 5.50
N GLU A 13 -20.50 6.46 5.83
CA GLU A 13 -21.41 5.57 6.59
C GLU A 13 -22.76 5.25 5.92
N GLU A 14 -23.11 5.88 4.79
CA GLU A 14 -24.39 5.60 4.08
C GLU A 14 -24.27 4.66 2.87
N CYS A 15 -23.07 4.14 2.53
CA CYS A 15 -22.97 2.95 1.68
C CYS A 15 -23.19 1.68 2.52
N SER A 16 -24.37 1.66 3.15
CA SER A 16 -24.83 0.57 4.00
C SER A 16 -24.86 -0.72 3.18
N ILE A 17 -24.05 -1.67 3.63
CA ILE A 17 -23.82 -3.03 3.13
C ILE A 17 -25.10 -3.87 3.30
N LYS A 18 -26.22 -3.44 2.70
CA LYS A 18 -27.51 -4.13 2.84
C LYS A 18 -28.22 -4.44 1.52
N ASN A 19 -27.64 -4.15 0.36
CA ASN A 19 -28.21 -4.52 -0.94
C ASN A 19 -27.34 -5.42 -1.84
N LEU A 20 -26.26 -6.05 -1.34
CA LEU A 20 -25.60 -7.17 -2.04
C LEU A 20 -26.34 -8.50 -1.77
N GLN A 21 -27.66 -8.49 -1.79
CA GLN A 21 -28.46 -9.70 -1.85
C GLN A 21 -28.85 -9.95 -3.31
N ARG A 22 -28.29 -11.05 -3.84
CA ARG A 22 -28.32 -11.59 -5.21
C ARG A 22 -27.20 -11.07 -6.10
N ASN A 23 -26.14 -11.88 -6.20
CA ASN A 23 -25.17 -11.79 -7.30
C ASN A 23 -25.94 -11.80 -8.62
N PRO A 24 -25.91 -10.73 -9.43
CA PRO A 24 -26.41 -10.81 -10.78
C PRO A 24 -25.61 -11.89 -11.51
N ARG A 25 -26.27 -12.65 -12.40
CA ARG A 25 -25.54 -13.50 -13.36
C ARG A 25 -24.63 -12.58 -14.15
N ASN A 26 -23.36 -12.59 -13.78
CA ASN A 26 -22.35 -11.72 -14.37
C ASN A 26 -22.15 -12.17 -15.82
N SER A 27 -22.51 -11.30 -16.77
CA SER A 27 -22.71 -11.69 -18.18
C SER A 27 -21.57 -11.22 -19.10
N ASN A 28 -20.65 -10.43 -18.56
CA ASN A 28 -19.61 -9.74 -19.31
C ASN A 28 -18.38 -9.43 -18.43
N LEU A 29 -17.30 -8.98 -19.07
CA LEU A 29 -16.03 -8.66 -18.41
C LEU A 29 -16.16 -7.57 -17.33
N ARG A 30 -17.04 -6.57 -17.54
CA ARG A 30 -17.31 -5.52 -16.54
C ARG A 30 -17.83 -6.11 -15.24
N ASP A 31 -18.83 -6.98 -15.32
CA ASP A 31 -19.43 -7.60 -14.14
C ASP A 31 -18.39 -8.43 -13.35
N LEU A 32 -17.49 -9.12 -14.06
CA LEU A 32 -16.36 -9.83 -13.46
C LEU A 32 -15.43 -8.87 -12.71
N LEU A 33 -15.00 -7.80 -13.37
CA LEU A 33 -14.06 -6.84 -12.79
C LEU A 33 -14.66 -6.09 -11.60
N LEU A 34 -15.92 -5.68 -11.68
CA LEU A 34 -16.65 -5.05 -10.57
C LEU A 34 -16.81 -5.99 -9.37
N ASN A 35 -16.84 -7.30 -9.59
CA ASN A 35 -16.90 -8.32 -8.54
C ASN A 35 -15.51 -8.65 -7.93
N GLY A 36 -14.74 -7.61 -7.65
CA GLY A 36 -13.38 -7.71 -7.13
C GLY A 36 -12.94 -6.50 -6.31
N TYR A 37 -11.71 -6.60 -5.80
CA TYR A 37 -11.04 -5.56 -5.05
C TYR A 37 -9.73 -5.17 -5.73
N LEU A 38 -9.42 -3.88 -5.71
CA LEU A 38 -8.09 -3.36 -6.04
C LEU A 38 -7.26 -3.26 -4.77
N TRP A 39 -6.18 -4.00 -4.73
CA TRP A 39 -5.19 -4.00 -3.66
C TRP A 39 -4.01 -3.10 -4.06
N ASN A 40 -3.60 -2.24 -3.14
CA ASN A 40 -2.55 -1.26 -3.39
C ASN A 40 -1.48 -1.30 -2.31
N GLU A 41 -0.22 -1.24 -2.75
CA GLU A 41 0.90 -1.07 -1.82
C GLU A 41 1.01 0.40 -1.43
N ILE A 42 0.68 0.71 -0.17
CA ILE A 42 0.75 2.07 0.33
C ILE A 42 2.19 2.39 0.70
N ARG A 43 2.70 3.47 0.14
CA ARG A 43 3.95 4.08 0.59
C ARG A 43 3.67 5.00 1.78
N GLU A 44 3.18 4.47 2.91
CA GLU A 44 3.07 5.25 4.17
C GLU A 44 4.43 5.55 4.81
N ASN A 45 5.54 5.42 4.06
CA ASN A 45 6.90 5.64 4.54
C ASN A 45 7.12 7.06 5.09
N GLU A 46 6.21 7.99 4.79
CA GLU A 46 6.27 9.38 5.23
C GLU A 46 5.50 9.65 6.53
N THR A 47 4.59 8.77 6.95
CA THR A 47 3.70 9.08 8.08
C THR A 47 4.45 9.28 9.39
N LEU A 48 5.52 8.50 9.62
CA LEU A 48 6.36 8.58 10.83
C LEU A 48 7.75 9.17 10.51
N SER A 49 7.77 10.13 9.59
CA SER A 49 8.99 10.77 9.09
C SER A 49 8.89 12.29 9.18
N ILE A 50 10.04 12.94 9.28
CA ILE A 50 10.18 14.40 9.37
C ILE A 50 10.98 14.85 8.16
N ASP A 51 10.46 15.79 7.39
CA ASP A 51 11.17 16.40 6.28
C ASP A 51 12.35 17.22 6.77
N LEU A 52 13.49 17.06 6.12
CA LEU A 52 14.74 17.72 6.50
C LEU A 52 15.00 19.00 5.71
N LYS A 53 14.18 19.32 4.70
CA LYS A 53 14.34 20.52 3.85
C LYS A 53 15.75 20.70 3.27
N ILE A 54 16.42 19.59 2.97
CA ILE A 54 17.74 19.58 2.32
C ILE A 54 17.54 19.86 0.82
N ASP A 55 18.28 20.83 0.31
CA ASP A 55 18.32 21.14 -1.12
C ASP A 55 18.72 19.89 -1.93
N PRO A 56 18.02 19.57 -3.04
CA PRO A 56 18.39 18.50 -3.95
C PRO A 56 19.88 18.38 -4.28
N GLU A 57 20.61 19.50 -4.41
CA GLU A 57 22.04 19.54 -4.73
C GLU A 57 22.90 18.86 -3.65
N PHE A 58 22.52 19.00 -2.38
CA PHE A 58 23.27 18.45 -1.26
C PHE A 58 22.84 17.04 -0.84
N ARG A 59 21.64 16.58 -1.25
CA ARG A 59 21.09 15.28 -0.81
C ARG A 59 22.05 14.12 -1.02
N LYS A 60 22.66 14.03 -2.21
CA LYS A 60 23.60 12.93 -2.56
C LYS A 60 24.86 12.90 -1.71
N THR A 61 25.31 14.06 -1.24
CA THR A 61 26.52 14.21 -0.43
C THR A 61 26.23 13.88 1.02
N VAL A 62 25.07 14.34 1.52
CA VAL A 62 24.66 14.20 2.92
C VAL A 62 24.20 12.77 3.22
N SER A 63 23.40 12.18 2.33
CA SER A 63 22.89 10.81 2.44
C SER A 63 23.98 9.73 2.58
N LYS A 64 25.13 9.94 1.93
CA LYS A 64 26.27 9.00 1.98
C LYS A 64 27.02 9.06 3.31
N LYS A 65 26.86 10.14 4.07
CA LYS A 65 27.67 10.44 5.24
C LYS A 65 26.93 10.20 6.55
N HIS A 66 25.60 10.22 6.56
CA HIS A 66 24.83 10.03 7.79
C HIS A 66 24.04 8.72 7.83
N PRO A 67 24.26 7.81 8.81
CA PRO A 67 23.64 6.48 8.87
C PRO A 67 22.12 6.47 9.09
N ALA A 68 21.56 7.57 9.58
CA ALA A 68 20.12 7.74 9.74
C ALA A 68 19.35 7.98 8.43
N LEU A 69 20.03 8.32 7.33
CA LEU A 69 19.42 8.57 6.02
C LEU A 69 19.47 7.29 5.18
N GLU A 70 18.30 6.77 4.80
CA GLU A 70 18.20 5.46 4.15
C GLU A 70 18.51 5.46 2.64
N ASP A 71 18.39 6.60 1.97
CA ASP A 71 18.55 6.70 0.52
C ASP A 71 19.36 7.93 0.13
N ILE A 72 20.04 7.84 -1.02
CA ILE A 72 20.95 8.83 -1.59
C ILE A 72 20.22 10.17 -1.86
N THR A 73 18.90 10.15 -1.95
CA THR A 73 18.05 11.30 -2.23
C THR A 73 17.04 11.59 -1.12
N SER A 74 17.12 10.89 0.02
CA SER A 74 16.13 11.03 1.07
C SER A 74 16.19 12.43 1.68
N ASN A 75 15.05 13.12 1.66
CA ASN A 75 14.85 14.39 2.35
C ASN A 75 14.01 14.21 3.62
N THR A 76 13.96 12.99 4.15
CA THR A 76 13.08 12.63 5.26
C THR A 76 13.84 11.80 6.27
N LEU A 77 13.78 12.19 7.53
CA LEU A 77 14.28 11.43 8.66
C LEU A 77 13.14 10.61 9.26
N LYS A 78 13.27 9.30 9.25
CA LYS A 78 12.33 8.42 9.96
C LYS A 78 12.58 8.46 11.45
N ILE A 79 11.52 8.50 12.25
CA ILE A 79 11.63 8.48 13.72
C ILE A 79 12.30 7.18 14.20
N GLU A 80 12.02 6.03 13.55
CA GLU A 80 12.68 4.77 13.88
C GLU A 80 14.21 4.85 13.76
N LYS A 81 14.71 5.62 12.78
CA LYS A 81 16.14 5.82 12.55
C LYS A 81 16.73 6.78 13.55
N LEU A 82 16.02 7.87 13.86
CA LEU A 82 16.44 8.81 14.90
C LEU A 82 16.66 8.11 16.25
N ILE A 83 15.71 7.24 16.65
CA ILE A 83 15.83 6.43 17.88
C ILE A 83 17.03 5.47 17.79
N ALA A 84 17.23 4.81 16.64
CA ALA A 84 18.29 3.83 16.47
C ALA A 84 19.71 4.44 16.46
N THR A 85 19.85 5.69 16.00
CA THR A 85 21.15 6.37 15.90
C THR A 85 21.51 7.17 17.14
N ASP A 86 20.53 7.69 17.88
CA ASP A 86 20.83 8.37 19.13
C ASP A 86 21.03 7.37 20.28
N GLY A 87 22.26 7.30 20.81
CA GLY A 87 22.63 6.34 21.85
C GLY A 87 21.85 6.50 23.16
N LYS A 88 21.39 7.72 23.49
CA LYS A 88 20.58 7.98 24.68
C LYS A 88 19.15 7.47 24.46
N LEU A 89 18.52 7.79 23.33
CA LEU A 89 17.20 7.23 23.00
C LEU A 89 17.23 5.71 22.90
N LYS A 90 18.21 5.14 22.22
CA LYS A 90 18.35 3.69 22.07
C LYS A 90 18.48 2.94 23.41
N SER A 91 19.11 3.56 24.41
CA SER A 91 19.25 2.96 25.74
C SER A 91 18.00 3.17 26.63
N LEU A 92 17.23 4.23 26.38
CA LEU A 92 15.98 4.52 27.09
C LEU A 92 14.78 3.78 26.50
N ILE A 93 14.84 3.45 25.21
CA ILE A 93 13.71 2.97 24.42
C ILE A 93 14.09 1.65 23.75
N GLU A 94 13.46 0.57 24.20
CA GLU A 94 13.58 -0.73 23.56
C GLU A 94 12.45 -0.91 22.55
N LEU A 95 12.77 -0.76 21.26
CA LEU A 95 11.84 -1.09 20.18
C LEU A 95 11.86 -2.60 19.93
N PRO A 96 10.69 -3.25 19.76
CA PRO A 96 10.62 -4.64 19.33
C PRO A 96 11.40 -4.88 18.03
N GLU A 97 11.78 -6.12 17.76
CA GLU A 97 12.41 -6.45 16.49
C GLU A 97 11.40 -6.32 15.33
N LYS A 98 11.76 -5.52 14.32
CA LYS A 98 10.96 -5.39 13.10
C LYS A 98 11.16 -6.61 12.21
N ARG A 99 10.25 -7.59 12.32
CA ARG A 99 10.29 -8.79 11.48
C ARG A 99 9.62 -8.55 10.15
N THR A 100 10.35 -8.79 9.06
CA THR A 100 9.82 -8.75 7.70
C THR A 100 9.74 -10.17 7.14
N THR A 101 8.54 -10.71 7.03
CA THR A 101 8.28 -11.92 6.25
C THR A 101 7.85 -11.51 4.85
N ARG A 102 8.32 -12.24 3.83
CA ARG A 102 7.83 -12.07 2.46
C ARG A 102 6.39 -12.58 2.42
N SER A 103 5.43 -11.70 2.15
CA SER A 103 4.04 -12.11 1.93
C SER A 103 3.86 -12.53 0.46
N SER A 104 3.11 -13.61 0.24
CA SER A 104 2.87 -14.17 -1.09
C SER A 104 1.55 -13.70 -1.71
N TRP A 105 0.88 -12.72 -1.10
CA TRP A 105 -0.48 -12.31 -1.44
C TRP A 105 -0.68 -11.92 -2.92
N LYS A 106 0.35 -11.38 -3.60
CA LYS A 106 0.29 -11.00 -5.02
C LYS A 106 -0.03 -12.17 -5.96
N ARG A 107 0.20 -13.43 -5.55
CA ARG A 107 -0.19 -14.62 -6.33
C ARG A 107 -1.70 -14.79 -6.48
N TYR A 108 -2.47 -14.05 -5.69
CA TYR A 108 -3.93 -14.05 -5.68
C TYR A 108 -4.52 -12.83 -6.39
N CYS A 109 -3.70 -12.09 -7.14
CA CYS A 109 -4.11 -10.87 -7.81
C CYS A 109 -3.59 -10.83 -9.25
N ILE A 110 -4.26 -10.08 -10.11
CA ILE A 110 -3.82 -9.68 -11.44
C ILE A 110 -3.36 -8.22 -11.34
N TYR A 111 -2.16 -7.92 -11.78
CA TYR A 111 -1.67 -6.56 -11.85
C TYR A 111 -2.37 -5.79 -12.97
N THR A 112 -2.77 -4.56 -12.70
CA THR A 112 -3.47 -3.64 -13.60
C THR A 112 -2.90 -2.24 -13.39
N ASP A 113 -3.23 -1.30 -14.27
CA ASP A 113 -2.79 0.10 -14.13
C ASP A 113 -3.34 0.80 -12.87
N TYR A 114 -4.39 0.23 -12.27
CA TYR A 114 -5.05 0.74 -11.06
C TYR A 114 -4.64 -0.01 -9.78
N GLY A 115 -3.70 -0.95 -9.90
CA GLY A 115 -3.20 -1.77 -8.79
C GLY A 115 -3.39 -3.26 -9.00
N TYR A 116 -3.44 -4.02 -7.91
CA TYR A 116 -3.56 -5.48 -7.95
C TYR A 116 -5.02 -5.89 -7.79
N TRP A 117 -5.70 -6.21 -8.89
CA TRP A 117 -7.07 -6.69 -8.87
C TRP A 117 -7.15 -8.13 -8.34
N SER A 118 -8.14 -8.43 -7.50
CA SER A 118 -8.42 -9.79 -7.04
C SER A 118 -9.93 -10.03 -6.95
N PRO A 119 -10.43 -11.20 -7.34
CA PRO A 119 -11.85 -11.52 -7.20
C PRO A 119 -12.24 -11.64 -5.72
N ILE A 120 -13.49 -11.29 -5.40
CA ILE A 120 -13.99 -11.18 -4.02
C ILE A 120 -13.72 -12.40 -3.14
N ASN A 121 -13.76 -13.60 -3.71
CA ASN A 121 -13.61 -14.86 -3.00
C ASN A 121 -12.15 -15.15 -2.55
N PHE A 122 -11.16 -14.43 -3.09
CA PHE A 122 -9.78 -14.51 -2.61
C PHE A 122 -9.47 -13.52 -1.48
N LYS A 123 -10.40 -12.61 -1.16
CA LYS A 123 -10.20 -11.59 -0.13
C LYS A 123 -9.72 -12.18 1.20
N GLU A 124 -10.38 -13.22 1.70
CA GLU A 124 -9.99 -13.85 2.98
C GLU A 124 -8.60 -14.48 2.91
N ARG A 125 -8.22 -15.08 1.77
CA ARG A 125 -6.89 -15.67 1.57
C ARG A 125 -5.80 -14.60 1.55
N ILE A 126 -6.07 -13.48 0.88
CA ILE A 126 -5.17 -12.32 0.86
C ILE A 126 -5.06 -11.73 2.26
N ASP A 127 -6.19 -11.48 2.93
CA ASP A 127 -6.21 -10.98 4.31
C ASP A 127 -5.36 -11.88 5.24
N ASN A 128 -5.44 -13.20 5.10
CA ASN A 128 -4.63 -14.16 5.85
C ASN A 128 -3.13 -14.12 5.48
N GLU A 129 -2.77 -14.04 4.19
CA GLU A 129 -1.36 -13.89 3.78
C GLU A 129 -0.76 -12.55 4.20
N VAL A 130 -1.57 -11.50 4.24
CA VAL A 130 -1.19 -10.19 4.74
C VAL A 130 -1.05 -10.24 6.27
N ALA A 131 -1.97 -10.89 6.98
CA ALA A 131 -1.90 -11.07 8.43
C ALA A 131 -0.69 -11.92 8.87
N LYS A 132 -0.19 -12.85 8.04
CA LYS A 132 1.08 -13.56 8.31
C LYS A 132 2.30 -12.63 8.33
N LYS A 133 2.21 -11.44 7.73
CA LYS A 133 3.21 -10.38 7.80
C LYS A 133 3.07 -9.55 9.09
N ASP A 134 1.99 -9.75 9.84
CA ASP A 134 1.60 -8.93 10.99
C ASP A 134 2.41 -9.15 12.27
N ASN A 135 3.66 -9.58 12.14
CA ASN A 135 4.61 -9.59 13.26
C ASN A 135 5.18 -8.19 13.55
N SER A 136 4.85 -7.18 12.75
CA SER A 136 5.26 -5.79 12.96
C SER A 136 4.19 -4.92 13.64
N THR A 137 3.00 -5.46 13.95
CA THR A 137 1.96 -4.65 14.63
C THR A 137 2.41 -4.19 16.00
N GLU A 138 2.98 -5.08 16.82
CA GLU A 138 3.51 -4.70 18.14
C GLU A 138 4.68 -3.71 18.02
N TYR A 139 5.49 -3.83 16.97
CA TYR A 139 6.54 -2.87 16.65
C TYR A 139 5.97 -1.46 16.42
N TYR A 140 4.97 -1.32 15.54
CA TYR A 140 4.41 0.00 15.24
C TYR A 140 3.56 0.55 16.38
N LYS A 141 2.86 -0.29 17.16
CA LYS A 141 2.20 0.12 18.40
C LYS A 141 3.20 0.71 19.40
N ALA A 142 4.31 0.01 19.64
CA ALA A 142 5.38 0.51 20.50
C ALA A 142 5.95 1.83 19.98
N LEU A 143 6.24 1.92 18.68
CA LEU A 143 6.75 3.14 18.06
C LEU A 143 5.80 4.34 18.21
N VAL A 144 4.49 4.15 18.03
CA VAL A 144 3.51 5.22 18.24
C VAL A 144 3.45 5.64 19.72
N ALA A 145 3.45 4.67 20.64
CA ALA A 145 3.48 4.97 22.07
C ALA A 145 4.74 5.75 22.47
N ILE A 146 5.89 5.43 21.89
CA ILE A 146 7.14 6.15 22.09
C ILE A 146 7.00 7.60 21.59
N ILE A 147 6.46 7.79 20.39
CA ILE A 147 6.25 9.12 19.80
C ILE A 147 5.39 9.98 20.71
N GLN A 148 4.31 9.44 21.28
CA GLN A 148 3.40 10.19 22.16
C GLN A 148 4.01 10.51 23.53
N ASN A 149 4.81 9.60 24.09
CA ASN A 149 5.30 9.73 25.46
C ASN A 149 6.68 10.39 25.59
N ASN A 150 7.46 10.49 24.49
CA ASN A 150 8.86 10.91 24.53
C ASN A 150 9.14 12.13 23.64
N GLY A 151 8.18 13.02 23.46
CA GLY A 151 8.29 14.18 22.56
C GLY A 151 9.52 15.05 22.78
N ASP A 152 9.84 15.38 24.04
CA ASP A 152 11.02 16.18 24.38
C ASP A 152 12.33 15.45 24.07
N ALA A 153 12.42 14.16 24.39
CA ALA A 153 13.62 13.38 24.12
C ALA A 153 13.86 13.20 22.60
N LEU A 154 12.78 13.01 21.84
CA LEU A 154 12.83 12.95 20.38
C LEU A 154 13.21 14.31 19.77
N ARG A 155 12.70 15.42 20.32
CA ARG A 155 13.11 16.78 19.93
C ARG A 155 14.61 16.96 20.10
N ASP A 156 15.12 16.66 21.29
CA ASP A 156 16.53 16.89 21.61
C ASP A 156 17.45 16.06 20.70
N ALA A 157 17.05 14.81 20.41
CA ALA A 157 17.76 13.97 19.45
C ALA A 157 17.68 14.53 18.02
N PHE A 158 16.52 15.06 17.61
CA PHE A 158 16.36 15.68 16.30
C PHE A 158 17.23 16.93 16.13
N LEU A 159 17.26 17.81 17.14
CA LEU A 159 18.10 19.01 17.11
C LEU A 159 19.58 18.64 17.03
N LYS A 160 20.01 17.65 17.83
CA LYS A 160 21.37 17.10 17.74
C LYS A 160 21.67 16.56 16.34
N PHE A 161 20.75 15.79 15.76
CA PHE A 161 20.89 15.32 14.38
C PHE A 161 21.04 16.48 13.38
N CYS A 162 20.25 17.56 13.51
CA CYS A 162 20.41 18.74 12.68
C CYS A 162 21.77 19.42 12.85
N THR A 163 22.28 19.53 14.08
CA THR A 163 23.64 20.05 14.33
C THR A 163 24.70 19.20 13.65
N GLU A 164 24.62 17.87 13.75
CA GLU A 164 25.53 16.95 13.07
C GLU A 164 25.42 17.09 11.55
N LEU A 165 24.20 17.22 11.01
CA LEU A 165 23.97 17.36 9.57
C LEU A 165 24.50 18.68 9.02
N LYS A 166 24.43 19.76 9.80
CA LYS A 166 24.93 21.10 9.43
C LYS A 166 26.41 21.08 9.04
N GLU A 167 27.22 20.29 9.74
CA GLU A 167 28.64 20.10 9.44
C GLU A 167 28.87 19.47 8.05
N HIS A 168 27.87 18.76 7.53
CA HIS A 168 27.95 18.01 6.29
C HIS A 168 27.31 18.71 5.09
N VAL A 169 26.29 19.55 5.33
CA VAL A 169 25.53 20.27 4.28
C VAL A 169 26.21 21.60 3.90
N GLY A 170 27.05 22.17 4.77
CA GLY A 170 27.75 23.43 4.51
C GLY A 170 27.17 24.64 5.25
N GLY A 171 26.72 24.44 6.50
CA GLY A 171 26.60 25.51 7.50
C GLY A 171 25.39 26.43 7.36
N ASP A 172 25.26 27.18 6.27
CA ASP A 172 24.44 28.40 6.28
C ASP A 172 23.30 28.41 5.23
N ASP A 173 23.41 27.62 4.16
CA ASP A 173 22.40 27.59 3.09
C ASP A 173 21.23 26.62 3.35
N TRP A 174 21.26 25.91 4.47
CA TRP A 174 20.23 24.94 4.84
C TRP A 174 19.28 25.51 5.90
N GLU A 175 17.98 25.55 5.61
CA GLU A 175 16.96 26.19 6.47
C GLU A 175 16.99 25.72 7.93
N LEU A 176 17.26 24.43 8.17
CA LEU A 176 17.29 23.84 9.52
C LEU A 176 18.68 23.92 10.18
N SER A 177 19.63 24.66 9.61
CA SER A 177 20.94 24.92 10.22
C SER A 177 20.88 25.95 11.35
N ASN A 178 19.79 26.70 11.44
CA ASN A 178 19.46 27.59 12.55
C ASN A 178 18.67 26.81 13.60
N ASP A 179 19.16 26.80 14.84
CA ASP A 179 18.55 26.09 15.96
C ASP A 179 17.10 26.50 16.22
N GLU A 180 16.76 27.79 16.09
CA GLU A 180 15.39 28.26 16.28
C GLU A 180 14.47 27.79 15.15
N ALA A 181 14.94 27.80 13.91
CA ALA A 181 14.20 27.28 12.77
C ALA A 181 13.99 25.76 12.89
N ALA A 182 15.00 25.01 13.36
CA ALA A 182 14.91 23.58 13.61
C ALA A 182 13.91 23.26 14.74
N LYS A 183 13.90 24.04 15.83
CA LYS A 183 12.93 23.91 16.93
C LYS A 183 11.51 24.17 16.47
N GLU A 184 11.29 25.24 15.71
CA GLU A 184 9.97 25.60 15.18
C GLU A 184 9.48 24.53 14.19
N HIS A 185 10.35 24.07 13.29
CA HIS A 185 10.04 23.01 12.34
C HIS A 185 9.69 21.70 13.05
N TRP A 186 10.47 21.29 14.05
CA TRP A 186 10.15 20.13 14.89
C TRP A 186 8.77 20.29 15.52
N LYS A 187 8.51 21.42 16.20
CA LYS A 187 7.24 21.67 16.90
C LYS A 187 6.06 21.53 15.93
N ASN A 188 6.12 22.20 14.78
CA ASN A 188 5.07 22.15 13.78
C ASN A 188 4.84 20.71 13.25
N LYS A 189 5.93 19.99 12.93
CA LYS A 189 5.83 18.63 12.38
C LYS A 189 5.37 17.61 13.43
N TYR A 190 5.85 17.74 14.65
CA TYR A 190 5.46 16.89 15.77
C TYR A 190 3.99 17.10 16.14
N GLU A 191 3.50 18.35 16.16
CA GLU A 191 2.07 18.63 16.35
C GLU A 191 1.20 18.04 15.23
N ILE A 192 1.62 18.14 13.96
CA ILE A 192 0.92 17.50 12.84
C ILE A 192 0.92 15.98 12.99
N LEU A 193 2.05 15.40 13.39
CA LEU A 193 2.19 13.97 13.63
C LEU A 193 1.25 13.51 14.75
N LEU A 194 1.23 14.19 15.89
CA LEU A 194 0.34 13.87 17.00
C LEU A 194 -1.12 13.99 16.60
N LYS A 195 -1.52 15.06 15.91
CA LYS A 195 -2.89 15.20 15.38
C LYS A 195 -3.26 14.06 14.44
N LYS A 196 -2.36 13.61 13.58
CA LYS A 196 -2.60 12.43 12.71
C LYS A 196 -2.82 11.16 13.54
N LEU A 197 -2.01 10.95 14.57
CA LEU A 197 -2.11 9.78 15.46
C LEU A 197 -3.35 9.82 16.37
N GLU A 198 -3.80 11.01 16.78
CA GLU A 198 -5.01 11.21 17.57
C GLU A 198 -6.29 11.07 16.71
N ASN A 199 -6.32 11.72 15.55
CA ASN A 199 -7.46 11.64 14.62
C ASN A 199 -7.62 10.24 14.05
N GLN A 200 -6.50 9.55 13.79
CA GLN A 200 -6.48 8.14 13.42
C GLN A 200 -6.25 7.32 14.69
N LYS A 201 -7.20 7.43 15.64
CA LYS A 201 -7.18 6.79 16.97
C LYS A 201 -6.34 5.51 16.94
N LEU A 202 -5.43 5.35 17.91
CA LEU A 202 -4.65 4.12 18.11
C LEU A 202 -5.48 2.81 18.13
N GLU A 203 -6.79 2.92 18.36
CA GLU A 203 -7.78 1.83 18.26
C GLU A 203 -8.10 1.42 16.81
N ASN A 204 -7.72 2.23 15.83
CA ASN A 204 -7.91 1.98 14.42
C ASN A 204 -6.91 0.93 13.95
N GLN A 205 -7.26 -0.33 14.20
CA GLN A 205 -6.53 -1.50 13.70
C GLN A 205 -6.22 -1.39 12.21
N LYS A 206 -7.06 -0.69 11.41
CA LYS A 206 -6.79 -0.44 10.00
C LYS A 206 -5.53 0.41 9.79
N PHE A 207 -5.30 1.46 10.59
CA PHE A 207 -4.10 2.29 10.48
C PHE A 207 -2.83 1.51 10.81
N ILE A 208 -2.79 0.82 11.94
CA ILE A 208 -1.63 0.01 12.32
C ILE A 208 -1.40 -1.13 11.32
N ARG A 209 -2.48 -1.73 10.81
CA ARG A 209 -2.42 -2.73 9.74
C ARG A 209 -1.86 -2.14 8.44
N ARG A 210 -2.17 -0.88 8.09
CA ARG A 210 -1.59 -0.19 6.93
C ARG A 210 -0.11 0.11 7.13
N LEU A 211 0.30 0.57 8.32
CA LEU A 211 1.72 0.76 8.66
C LEU A 211 2.50 -0.56 8.64
N SER A 212 1.93 -1.63 9.20
CA SER A 212 2.57 -2.94 9.31
C SER A 212 2.68 -3.64 7.95
N ASN A 213 1.58 -3.68 7.21
CA ASN A 213 1.49 -4.47 5.99
C ASN A 213 1.81 -3.69 4.73
N LYS A 214 1.66 -2.36 4.76
CA LYS A 214 1.80 -1.45 3.61
C LYS A 214 0.86 -1.80 2.46
N ILE A 215 -0.32 -2.31 2.79
CA ILE A 215 -1.31 -2.77 1.82
C ILE A 215 -2.68 -2.24 2.26
N ASP A 216 -3.41 -1.61 1.33
CA ASP A 216 -4.84 -1.35 1.45
C ASP A 216 -5.58 -2.02 0.31
N TYR A 217 -6.91 -2.03 0.40
CA TYR A 217 -7.76 -2.39 -0.72
C TYR A 217 -9.07 -1.63 -0.71
N ALA A 218 -9.65 -1.48 -1.89
CA ALA A 218 -10.97 -0.91 -2.10
C ALA A 218 -11.72 -1.73 -3.15
N SER A 219 -13.05 -1.69 -3.13
CA SER A 219 -13.85 -2.24 -4.21
C SER A 219 -13.49 -1.53 -5.52
N VAL A 220 -13.57 -2.24 -6.64
CA VAL A 220 -13.34 -1.63 -7.96
C VAL A 220 -14.38 -0.50 -8.17
N PRO A 221 -13.94 0.74 -8.47
CA PRO A 221 -14.86 1.83 -8.77
C PRO A 221 -15.58 1.58 -10.10
N ASP A 222 -16.78 2.15 -10.27
CA ASP A 222 -17.49 2.09 -11.55
C ASP A 222 -16.86 3.09 -12.54
N LEU A 223 -15.85 2.62 -13.28
CA LEU A 223 -15.08 3.39 -14.25
C LEU A 223 -15.72 3.41 -15.65
N TRP A 224 -16.81 2.68 -15.88
CA TRP A 224 -17.40 2.50 -17.22
C TRP A 224 -18.17 3.71 -17.75
N ASN A 225 -18.29 4.78 -16.97
CA ASN A 225 -18.73 6.07 -17.48
C ASN A 225 -17.61 6.83 -18.23
N ASP A 226 -16.36 6.37 -18.09
CA ASP A 226 -15.17 6.86 -18.79
C ASP A 226 -14.64 5.78 -19.72
N GLU A 227 -14.82 5.97 -21.02
CA GLU A 227 -14.40 5.01 -22.05
C GLU A 227 -12.88 4.78 -22.08
N ILE A 228 -12.08 5.79 -21.70
CA ILE A 228 -10.62 5.68 -21.68
C ILE A 228 -10.21 4.85 -20.47
N ALA A 229 -10.67 5.24 -19.28
CA ALA A 229 -10.29 4.57 -18.04
C ALA A 229 -10.74 3.11 -18.00
N SER A 230 -11.96 2.83 -18.46
CA SER A 230 -12.48 1.45 -18.55
C SER A 230 -11.67 0.59 -19.53
N LYS A 231 -11.28 1.15 -20.69
CA LYS A 231 -10.45 0.44 -21.66
C LYS A 231 -9.05 0.16 -21.12
N GLU A 232 -8.38 1.14 -20.51
CA GLU A 232 -7.05 0.95 -19.90
C GLU A 232 -7.08 -0.14 -18.82
N PHE A 233 -8.14 -0.17 -17.99
CA PHE A 233 -8.29 -1.18 -16.97
C PHE A 233 -8.51 -2.59 -17.56
N GLU A 234 -9.39 -2.71 -18.55
CA GLU A 234 -9.64 -3.99 -19.23
C GLU A 234 -8.40 -4.49 -20.00
N ASP A 235 -7.72 -3.62 -20.74
CA ASP A 235 -6.53 -3.97 -21.52
C ASP A 235 -5.39 -4.41 -20.60
N SER A 236 -5.07 -3.65 -19.54
CA SER A 236 -4.01 -4.02 -18.58
C SER A 236 -4.31 -5.34 -17.85
N PHE A 237 -5.58 -5.60 -17.52
CA PHE A 237 -6.01 -6.86 -16.93
C PHE A 237 -5.79 -8.06 -17.86
N LEU A 238 -6.20 -7.94 -19.13
CA LEU A 238 -6.06 -9.00 -20.13
C LEU A 238 -4.60 -9.25 -20.52
N GLU A 239 -3.82 -8.18 -20.65
CA GLU A 239 -2.39 -8.26 -20.95
C GLU A 239 -1.62 -8.99 -19.85
N GLU A 240 -1.92 -8.73 -18.58
CA GLU A 240 -1.28 -9.42 -17.46
C GLU A 240 -1.64 -10.91 -17.41
N ILE A 241 -2.88 -11.28 -17.74
CA ILE A 241 -3.27 -12.69 -17.91
C ILE A 241 -2.40 -13.35 -18.98
N LEU A 242 -2.34 -12.76 -20.19
CA LEU A 242 -1.53 -13.29 -21.29
C LEU A 242 -0.04 -13.39 -20.91
N TYR A 243 0.48 -12.37 -20.23
CA TYR A 243 1.86 -12.33 -19.79
C TYR A 243 2.19 -13.47 -18.81
N ILE A 244 1.32 -13.70 -17.82
CA ILE A 244 1.50 -14.77 -16.83
C ILE A 244 1.34 -16.14 -17.49
N SER A 245 0.34 -16.31 -18.35
CA SER A 245 0.06 -17.56 -19.07
C SER A 245 1.22 -18.01 -19.97
N ASN A 246 1.93 -17.06 -20.57
CA ASN A 246 3.10 -17.32 -21.40
C ASN A 246 4.40 -17.56 -20.60
N LYS A 247 4.35 -17.52 -19.26
CA LYS A 247 5.51 -17.73 -18.39
C LYS A 247 5.45 -19.05 -17.63
N ASP A 248 6.23 -20.02 -18.07
CA ASP A 248 6.35 -21.37 -17.47
C ASP A 248 6.62 -21.43 -15.95
N ARG A 249 7.17 -20.36 -15.35
CA ARG A 249 7.61 -20.33 -13.94
C ARG A 249 6.75 -19.47 -13.03
N TYR A 250 5.76 -18.74 -13.54
CA TYR A 250 4.97 -17.84 -12.72
C TYR A 250 3.70 -18.52 -12.23
N LYS A 251 3.59 -18.74 -10.91
CA LYS A 251 2.41 -19.34 -10.29
C LYS A 251 1.48 -18.25 -9.78
N ASN A 252 0.43 -17.97 -10.52
CA ASN A 252 -0.66 -17.10 -10.11
C ASN A 252 -1.96 -17.91 -10.05
N ASP A 253 -2.54 -18.01 -8.85
CA ASP A 253 -3.70 -18.86 -8.59
C ASP A 253 -4.98 -18.32 -9.27
N VAL A 254 -5.03 -17.01 -9.56
CA VAL A 254 -6.16 -16.40 -10.29
C VAL A 254 -6.04 -16.74 -11.78
N VAL A 255 -4.85 -16.57 -12.36
CA VAL A 255 -4.60 -16.91 -13.77
C VAL A 255 -4.75 -18.41 -14.00
N GLU A 256 -4.26 -19.28 -13.12
CA GLU A 256 -4.46 -20.74 -13.22
C GLU A 256 -5.96 -21.10 -13.26
N ARG A 257 -6.79 -20.40 -12.48
CA ARG A 257 -8.24 -20.63 -12.49
C ARG A 257 -8.91 -20.10 -13.75
N ILE A 258 -8.46 -18.96 -14.25
CA ILE A 258 -8.89 -18.44 -15.55
C ILE A 258 -8.50 -19.48 -16.62
N GLU A 259 -7.22 -19.84 -16.77
CA GLU A 259 -6.76 -20.87 -17.73
C GLU A 259 -7.54 -22.19 -17.66
N ASN A 260 -7.83 -22.71 -16.46
CA ASN A 260 -8.57 -23.97 -16.32
C ASN A 260 -10.03 -23.90 -16.80
N LEU A 261 -10.56 -22.71 -17.03
CA LEU A 261 -11.88 -22.50 -17.64
C LEU A 261 -11.80 -22.29 -19.15
N PHE A 262 -10.60 -22.06 -19.69
CA PHE A 262 -10.36 -21.69 -21.07
C PHE A 262 -9.30 -22.61 -21.70
N ASP A 263 -9.74 -23.61 -22.45
CA ASP A 263 -8.85 -24.29 -23.38
C ASP A 263 -8.23 -23.24 -24.32
N ASN A 264 -6.90 -23.24 -24.46
CA ASN A 264 -6.08 -22.47 -25.43
C ASN A 264 -5.51 -21.09 -25.02
N VAL A 265 -5.57 -20.64 -23.76
CA VAL A 265 -4.89 -19.36 -23.35
C VAL A 265 -3.37 -19.42 -23.55
N ARG A 266 -2.76 -20.62 -23.44
CA ARG A 266 -1.31 -20.82 -23.51
C ARG A 266 -0.70 -20.75 -24.91
N GLU A 267 -1.50 -20.74 -25.98
CA GLU A 267 -0.99 -20.77 -27.36
C GLU A 267 -0.97 -19.38 -28.04
N THR A 268 -1.32 -18.32 -27.31
CA THR A 268 -1.49 -16.97 -27.84
C THR A 268 -0.24 -16.09 -27.68
N ASN A 269 0.35 -15.67 -28.81
CA ASN A 269 1.43 -14.68 -28.86
C ASN A 269 0.96 -13.29 -28.36
N PHE A 270 1.80 -12.53 -27.66
CA PHE A 270 1.44 -11.20 -27.14
C PHE A 270 1.25 -10.16 -28.27
N ASN A 271 -0.01 -9.87 -28.65
CA ASN A 271 -0.36 -8.80 -29.59
C ASN A 271 -1.85 -8.38 -29.43
N GLU A 272 -2.23 -7.25 -30.02
CA GLU A 272 -3.59 -6.69 -29.92
C GLU A 272 -4.69 -7.66 -30.38
N LYS A 273 -4.38 -8.56 -31.33
CA LYS A 273 -5.32 -9.57 -31.81
C LYS A 273 -5.59 -10.62 -30.73
N SER A 274 -4.55 -11.08 -30.04
CA SER A 274 -4.66 -12.05 -28.95
C SER A 274 -5.42 -11.50 -27.74
N THR A 275 -5.25 -10.21 -27.41
CA THR A 275 -6.03 -9.55 -26.34
C THR A 275 -7.52 -9.51 -26.67
N LYS A 276 -7.88 -9.21 -27.93
CA LYS A 276 -9.28 -9.24 -28.41
C LYS A 276 -9.86 -10.66 -28.41
N GLU A 277 -9.07 -11.65 -28.83
CA GLU A 277 -9.48 -13.06 -28.82
C GLU A 277 -9.69 -13.59 -27.39
N LEU A 278 -8.80 -13.22 -26.46
CA LEU A 278 -8.95 -13.54 -25.03
C LEU A 278 -10.20 -12.88 -24.45
N LYS A 279 -10.41 -11.58 -24.70
CA LYS A 279 -11.59 -10.85 -24.22
C LYS A 279 -12.88 -11.52 -24.68
N LYS A 280 -12.98 -11.83 -25.97
CA LYS A 280 -14.15 -12.51 -26.54
C LYS A 280 -14.38 -13.87 -25.89
N SER A 281 -13.31 -14.67 -25.75
CA SER A 281 -13.40 -16.01 -25.14
C SER A 281 -13.85 -15.94 -23.68
N LEU A 282 -13.34 -14.95 -22.93
CA LEU A 282 -13.73 -14.68 -21.54
C LEU A 282 -15.21 -14.27 -21.44
N GLU A 283 -15.66 -13.32 -22.26
CA GLU A 283 -17.05 -12.90 -22.30
C GLU A 283 -18.01 -14.03 -22.69
N ASP A 284 -17.62 -14.88 -23.65
CA ASP A 284 -18.45 -16.03 -24.07
C ASP A 284 -18.55 -17.10 -22.98
N ALA A 285 -17.52 -17.35 -22.18
CA ALA A 285 -17.63 -18.27 -21.05
C ALA A 285 -18.43 -17.69 -19.88
N LEU A 286 -18.31 -16.38 -19.61
CA LEU A 286 -19.06 -15.69 -18.57
C LEU A 286 -20.58 -15.74 -18.83
N LYS A 287 -21.01 -15.72 -20.10
CA LYS A 287 -22.43 -15.95 -20.44
C LYS A 287 -22.95 -17.33 -20.04
N ASN A 288 -22.05 -18.32 -19.93
CA ASN A 288 -22.39 -19.73 -19.74
C ASN A 288 -22.02 -20.28 -18.35
N THR A 289 -21.34 -19.50 -17.51
CA THR A 289 -20.76 -19.95 -16.24
C THR A 289 -20.94 -18.88 -15.16
N ASP A 290 -21.35 -19.26 -13.95
CA ASP A 290 -21.40 -18.33 -12.81
C ASP A 290 -19.96 -18.00 -12.33
N ILE A 291 -19.67 -16.74 -12.03
CA ILE A 291 -18.36 -16.30 -11.51
C ILE A 291 -18.06 -16.95 -10.15
N GLU A 292 -19.10 -17.23 -9.36
CA GLU A 292 -18.89 -18.03 -8.16
C GLU A 292 -18.33 -19.41 -8.54
N ASP A 293 -18.88 -20.11 -9.54
CA ASP A 293 -18.37 -21.41 -9.97
C ASP A 293 -16.95 -21.33 -10.55
N ILE A 294 -16.60 -20.24 -11.25
CA ILE A 294 -15.26 -19.95 -11.78
C ILE A 294 -14.22 -19.99 -10.65
N PHE A 295 -14.53 -19.43 -9.48
CA PHE A 295 -13.58 -19.30 -8.39
C PHE A 295 -13.94 -20.08 -7.10
N VAL A 296 -15.01 -20.87 -7.06
CA VAL A 296 -15.40 -21.70 -5.90
C VAL A 296 -14.85 -23.13 -6.00
N LYS A 297 -14.40 -23.58 -7.18
CA LYS A 297 -14.04 -24.99 -7.42
C LYS A 297 -12.63 -25.45 -6.99
N ILE A 298 -12.12 -25.04 -5.82
CA ILE A 298 -10.97 -25.72 -5.19
C ILE A 298 -11.18 -25.86 -3.69
N LYS A 299 -11.89 -26.93 -3.30
CA LYS A 299 -11.79 -27.51 -1.95
C LYS A 299 -11.51 -29.02 -1.95
N SER A 300 -11.25 -29.68 -3.07
CA SER A 300 -11.13 -31.15 -3.11
C SER A 300 -9.86 -31.78 -3.69
N GLU A 301 -8.92 -31.05 -4.30
CA GLU A 301 -7.80 -31.71 -5.02
C GLU A 301 -6.36 -31.27 -4.67
N ARG A 302 -6.15 -30.70 -3.48
CA ARG A 302 -4.79 -30.65 -2.90
C ARG A 302 -4.83 -31.18 -1.46
N ARG A 303 -4.84 -32.51 -1.33
CA ARG A 303 -4.28 -33.25 -0.19
C ARG A 303 -2.96 -33.85 -0.63
#